data_AF-A0A1V5B6D0-F1
#
_entry.id   AF-A0A1V5B6D0-F1
#
_cell.length_a   1.000
_cell.length_b   1.000
_cell.length_c   1.000
_cell.angle_alpha   90.00
_cell.angle_beta   90.00
_cell.angle_gamma   90.00
#
_symmetry.space_group_name_H-M   'P 1'
#
loop_
_entity.id
_entity.type
_entity.pdbx_description
1 polymer ?
#
loop_
_entity_poly.entity_id
_entity_poly.type
_entity_poly.pdbx_seq_one_letter_code
_entity_poly.pdbx_strand_id
1 'polypeptide(L)' 'MTVFPREAYRMRDLDEVRGDLQHIEEAGGGVLALIGKIPVILPPELEPHLREMVGRKCAILRLDGKYHVRDLEAEDAAR' A
#
# COMPACT_ATOMS: atom_id res chain seq x y z
N MET A 1 -13.01 -2.15 15.37
CA MET A 1 -13.45 -1.25 14.29
C MET A 1 -12.31 -0.30 13.99
N THR A 2 -11.53 -0.58 12.94
CA THR A 2 -10.44 0.32 12.51
C THR A 2 -11.10 1.54 11.87
N VAL A 3 -10.87 2.73 12.43
CA VAL A 3 -11.39 3.98 11.87
C VAL A 3 -10.42 4.42 10.78
N PHE A 4 -10.80 4.24 9.51
CA PHE A 4 -10.03 4.80 8.41
C PHE A 4 -10.18 6.31 8.37
N PRO A 5 -9.09 7.08 8.15
CA PRO A 5 -9.20 8.50 7.86
C PRO A 5 -10.15 8.70 6.67
N ARG A 6 -10.99 9.73 6.74
CA ARG A 6 -12.11 9.95 5.81
C ARG A 6 -11.69 10.19 4.35
N GLU A 7 -10.42 10.46 4.11
CA GLU A 7 -9.90 10.76 2.78
C GLU A 7 -8.69 9.88 2.49
N ALA A 8 -8.87 8.93 1.57
CA ALA A 8 -7.80 8.06 1.12
C ALA A 8 -6.91 8.79 0.12
N TYR A 9 -5.60 8.71 0.33
CA TYR A 9 -4.61 9.29 -0.54
C TYR A 9 -4.63 8.61 -1.92
N ARG A 10 -4.70 9.44 -2.97
CA ARG A 10 -4.52 9.00 -4.35
C ARG A 10 -3.11 9.39 -4.77
N MET A 11 -2.25 8.39 -4.92
CA MET A 11 -0.86 8.61 -5.33
C MET A 11 -0.80 9.31 -6.69
N ARG A 12 0.02 10.34 -6.80
CA ARG A 12 0.44 10.98 -8.05
C ARG A 12 1.68 10.28 -8.59
N ASP A 13 2.02 10.56 -9.84
CA ASP A 13 3.28 10.04 -10.40
C ASP A 13 4.46 10.58 -9.59
N LEU A 14 5.48 9.74 -9.37
CA LEU A 14 6.64 9.95 -8.50
C LEU A 14 6.36 9.95 -6.99
N ASP A 15 5.14 9.68 -6.55
CA ASP A 15 4.88 9.47 -5.14
C ASP A 15 5.36 8.10 -4.68
N GLU A 16 6.00 8.07 -3.50
CA GLU A 16 6.27 6.85 -2.75
C GLU A 16 5.57 6.92 -1.38
N VAL A 17 4.83 5.87 -1.04
CA VAL A 17 4.28 5.66 0.30
C VAL A 17 5.00 4.47 0.93
N ARG A 18 5.55 4.68 2.13
CA ARG A 18 6.35 3.69 2.86
C ARG A 18 5.85 3.53 4.29
N GLY A 19 5.80 2.30 4.78
CA GLY A 19 5.45 2.00 6.17
C GLY A 19 4.96 0.58 6.35
N ASP A 20 4.45 0.28 7.54
CA ASP A 20 3.85 -1.02 7.85
C ASP A 20 2.48 -1.11 7.17
N LEU A 21 2.27 -2.16 6.37
CA LEU A 21 0.97 -2.44 5.77
C LEU A 21 0.07 -3.07 6.83
N GLN A 22 -0.77 -2.26 7.45
CA GLN A 22 -1.59 -2.68 8.59
C GLN A 22 -2.90 -3.34 8.17
N HIS A 23 -3.46 -2.92 7.03
CA HIS A 23 -4.77 -3.38 6.60
C HIS A 23 -4.95 -3.19 5.09
N ILE A 24 -5.74 -4.08 4.49
CA ILE A 24 -6.32 -3.89 3.16
C ILE A 24 -7.80 -4.23 3.16
N GLU A 25 -8.60 -3.48 2.41
CA GLU A 25 -10.00 -3.80 2.12
C GLU A 25 -10.36 -3.44 0.68
N GLU A 26 -11.36 -4.12 0.12
CA GLU A 26 -11.92 -3.73 -1.17
C GLU A 26 -12.73 -2.43 -1.01
N ALA A 27 -12.48 -1.45 -1.87
CA ALA A 27 -13.15 -0.16 -1.83
C ALA A 27 -13.40 0.37 -3.25
N GLY A 28 -14.67 0.42 -3.67
CA GLY A 28 -15.08 1.12 -4.89
C GLY A 28 -14.40 0.61 -6.18
N GLY A 29 -14.13 -0.69 -6.29
CA GLY A 29 -13.44 -1.28 -7.44
C GLY A 29 -11.92 -1.16 -7.42
N GLY A 30 -11.35 -0.68 -6.32
CA GLY A 30 -9.92 -0.75 -6.02
C GLY A 30 -9.66 -1.40 -4.66
N VAL A 31 -8.41 -1.34 -4.20
CA VAL A 31 -8.02 -1.78 -2.87
C VAL A 31 -7.58 -0.59 -2.04
N LEU A 32 -8.20 -0.41 -0.88
CA LEU A 32 -7.76 0.54 0.13
C LEU A 32 -6.70 -0.14 0.98
N ALA A 33 -5.50 0.43 1.03
CA ALA A 33 -4.39 -0.04 1.86
C ALA A 33 -4.05 1.00 2.94
N LEU A 34 -3.95 0.58 4.21
CA LEU A 34 -3.46 1.43 5.29
C LEU A 34 -1.96 1.17 5.48
N ILE A 35 -1.13 2.12 5.03
CA ILE A 35 0.32 2.04 5.12
C ILE A 35 0.79 3.08 6.14
N GLY A 36 1.26 2.63 7.30
CA GLY A 36 1.58 3.50 8.42
C GLY A 36 0.35 4.28 8.90
N LYS A 37 0.26 5.57 8.57
CA LYS A 37 -0.90 6.43 8.90
C LYS A 37 -1.66 6.90 7.67
N ILE A 38 -1.29 6.39 6.49
CA ILE A 38 -1.77 6.88 5.20
C ILE A 38 -2.68 5.80 4.60
N PRO A 39 -4.00 6.02 4.54
CA PRO A 39 -4.87 5.23 3.69
C PRO A 39 -4.58 5.57 2.23
N VAL A 40 -4.40 4.57 1.37
CA VAL A 40 -4.07 4.73 -0.05
C VAL A 40 -5.05 3.91 -0.89
N ILE A 41 -5.64 4.52 -1.92
CA ILE A 41 -6.42 3.76 -2.92
C ILE A 41 -5.48 3.30 -4.03
N LEU A 42 -5.47 2.00 -4.27
CA LEU A 42 -4.65 1.33 -5.27
C LEU A 42 -5.52 0.53 -6.24
N PRO A 43 -5.01 0.22 -7.44
CA PRO A 43 -5.70 -0.67 -8.37
C PRO A 43 -5.98 -2.06 -7.76
N PRO A 44 -7.11 -2.69 -8.12
CA PRO A 44 -7.52 -3.97 -7.55
C PRO A 44 -6.53 -5.11 -7.87
N GLU A 45 -5.82 -5.05 -8.99
CA GLU A 45 -4.83 -6.06 -9.37
C GLU A 45 -3.66 -6.21 -8.38
N LEU A 46 -3.43 -5.20 -7.51
CA LEU A 46 -2.42 -5.29 -6.46
C LEU A 46 -2.89 -6.05 -5.22
N GLU A 47 -4.20 -6.27 -5.06
CA GLU A 47 -4.79 -6.86 -3.85
C GLU A 47 -4.17 -8.22 -3.46
N PRO A 48 -3.97 -9.21 -4.35
CA PRO A 48 -3.36 -10.49 -3.98
C PRO A 48 -1.95 -10.33 -3.39
N HIS A 49 -1.14 -9.47 -4.02
CA HIS A 49 0.22 -9.22 -3.59
C HIS A 49 0.26 -8.44 -2.26
N LEU A 50 -0.59 -7.42 -2.10
CA LEU A 50 -0.69 -6.67 -0.85
C LEU A 50 -1.20 -7.55 0.29
N ARG A 51 -2.10 -8.49 0.02
CA ARG A 51 -2.64 -9.40 1.05
C ARG A 51 -1.55 -10.22 1.71
N GLU A 52 -0.59 -10.71 0.93
CA GLU A 52 0.55 -11.46 1.45
C GLU A 52 1.49 -10.57 2.29
N MET A 53 1.49 -9.26 2.07
CA MET A 53 2.36 -8.31 2.78
C MET A 53 1.73 -7.70 4.03
N VAL A 54 0.48 -8.01 4.38
CA VAL A 54 -0.15 -7.46 5.59
C VAL A 54 0.65 -7.86 6.82
N GLY A 55 0.96 -6.88 7.66
CA GLY A 55 1.82 -7.01 8.84
C GLY A 55 3.30 -6.74 8.58
N ARG A 56 3.71 -6.55 7.31
CA ARG A 56 5.10 -6.33 6.91
C ARG A 56 5.32 -4.88 6.50
N LYS A 57 6.57 -4.45 6.54
CA LYS A 57 6.98 -3.12 6.07
C LYS A 57 7.09 -3.13 4.55
N CYS A 58 6.41 -2.20 3.89
CA CYS A 58 6.46 -2.09 2.44
C CYS A 58 6.71 -0.65 1.95
N ALA A 59 7.06 -0.53 0.68
CA ALA A 59 6.99 0.71 -0.08
C ALA A 59 6.19 0.49 -1.36
N ILE A 60 5.37 1.47 -1.70
CA ILE A 60 4.65 1.52 -2.97
C ILE A 60 5.06 2.81 -3.66
N LEU A 61 5.69 2.68 -4.82
CA LEU A 61 6.07 3.80 -5.69
C LEU A 61 5.14 3.83 -6.89
N ARG A 62 4.60 5.00 -7.22
CA ARG A 62 3.93 5.22 -8.49
C ARG A 62 4.91 5.86 -9.47
N LEU A 63 5.20 5.19 -10.58
CA LEU A 63 6.17 5.65 -11.58
C LEU A 63 5.68 5.29 -12.98
N ASP A 64 5.68 6.25 -13.89
CA ASP A 64 5.28 6.07 -15.29
C ASP A 64 3.89 5.42 -15.42
N GLY A 65 2.96 5.86 -14.57
CA GLY A 65 1.60 5.32 -14.52
C GLY A 65 1.46 3.90 -13.95
N LYS A 66 2.55 3.29 -13.46
CA LYS A 66 2.56 1.96 -12.85
C LYS A 66 2.80 2.03 -11.35
N TYR A 67 2.39 0.99 -10.64
CA TYR A 67 2.65 0.82 -9.22
C TYR A 67 3.73 -0.26 -9.01
N HIS A 68 4.75 0.09 -8.25
CA HIS A 68 5.85 -0.77 -7.89
C HIS A 68 5.78 -1.03 -6.39
N VAL A 69 5.53 -2.29 -6.02
CA VAL A 69 5.43 -2.71 -4.62
C VAL A 69 6.75 -3.38 -4.22
N ARG A 70 7.26 -2.99 -3.05
CA ARG A 70 8.50 -3.53 -2.48
C ARG A 70 8.25 -4.01 -1.05
N ASP A 71 8.78 -5.19 -0.76
CA ASP A 71 8.84 -5.76 0.58
C ASP A 71 10.13 -5.29 1.26
N LEU A 72 9.99 -4.33 2.17
CA LEU A 72 11.14 -3.74 2.85
C LEU A 72 11.58 -4.56 4.06
N GLU A 73 10.69 -5.39 4.61
CA GLU A 73 11.04 -6.28 5.70
C GLU A 73 11.96 -7.40 5.20
N ALA A 74 11.66 -7.97 4.02
CA ALA A 74 12.54 -8.93 3.36
C ALA A 74 13.89 -8.30 2.96
N GLU A 75 13.89 -7.05 2.48
CA GLU A 75 15.12 -6.32 2.14
C GLU A 75 15.98 -6.04 3.39
N ASP A 76 15.37 -5.63 4.51
CA ASP A 76 16.08 -5.38 5.78
C ASP A 76 16.66 -6.67 6.36
N ALA A 77 15.99 -7.83 6.19
CA ALA A 77 16.48 -9.13 6.64
C ALA A 77 17.64 -9.71 5.79
N ALA A 78 17.79 -9.25 4.55
CA ALA A 78 18.83 -9.72 3.62
C ALA A 78 20.15 -8.94 3.71
N ARG A 79 20.23 -7.92 4.56
CA ARG A 79 21.38 -7.02 4.73
C ARG A 79 22.21 -7.38 5.96
#